data_AF-A0A956ZNH8-F1
#
_entry.id   AF-A0A956ZNH8-F1
#
_cell.length_a   1.000
_cell.length_b   1.000
_cell.length_c   1.000
_cell.angle_alpha   90.00
_cell.angle_beta   90.00
_cell.angle_gamma   90.00
#
_symmetry.space_group_name_H-M   'P 1'
#
loop_
_entity.id
_entity.type
_entity.pdbx_description
1 polymer ?
#
loop_
_entity_poly.entity_id
_entity_poly.type
_entity_poly.pdbx_seq_one_letter_code
_entity_poly.pdbx_strand_id
1 'polypeptide(L)'
;MRTFPLILCASAVLGSCLALVACSDSDGGSSGSQRINVKLTADGCEPASMSATAGAITFVVTNAGTASVTEFEVLWVGNILGEVENVIDGLTSRFTLNLGPGEYTTLCPGGKTSEQGSLTVTG
;
A
#
# COMPACT_ATOMS: atom_id res chain seq x y z
N MET A 1 71.00 -4.39 26.57
CA MET A 1 71.60 -3.04 26.71
C MET A 1 71.66 -2.39 25.33
N ARG A 2 71.34 -1.09 25.24
CA ARG A 2 71.36 -0.16 24.07
C ARG A 2 70.05 -0.13 23.25
N THR A 3 69.03 0.69 23.51
CA THR A 3 68.81 2.18 23.55
C THR A 3 68.33 2.79 22.22
N PHE A 4 67.31 3.67 22.37
CA PHE A 4 66.77 4.75 21.50
C PHE A 4 65.53 4.44 20.63
N PRO A 5 64.62 5.41 20.38
CA PRO A 5 64.22 6.59 21.17
C PRO A 5 62.68 6.79 21.29
N LEU A 6 62.29 7.67 22.22
CA LEU A 6 60.96 8.29 22.34
C LEU A 6 60.54 8.98 21.03
N ILE A 7 59.30 8.73 20.59
CA ILE A 7 58.55 9.63 19.71
C ILE A 7 57.24 9.98 20.41
N LEU A 8 57.17 11.26 20.80
CA LEU A 8 55.99 11.96 21.29
C LEU A 8 55.47 12.81 20.13
N CYS A 9 54.30 12.46 19.58
CA CYS A 9 53.43 13.33 18.76
C CYS A 9 52.00 12.75 18.90
N ALA A 10 51.18 13.24 19.82
CA ALA A 10 50.24 14.34 19.60
C ALA A 10 49.18 14.02 18.54
N SER A 11 47.93 13.81 18.99
CA SER A 11 46.77 14.65 18.65
C SER A 11 45.46 13.86 18.56
N ALA A 12 44.57 14.23 19.48
CA ALA A 12 43.12 14.38 19.33
C ALA A 12 42.33 13.37 18.48
N VAL A 13 41.50 12.61 19.21
CA VAL A 13 40.18 12.14 18.79
C VAL A 13 39.42 13.28 18.09
N LEU A 14 38.85 13.02 16.91
CA LEU A 14 37.45 13.31 16.59
C LEU A 14 37.09 12.60 15.27
N GLY A 15 36.34 11.51 15.39
CA GLY A 15 35.68 10.89 14.24
C GLY A 15 34.61 11.84 13.72
N SER A 16 34.69 12.17 12.43
CA SER A 16 33.61 12.85 11.70
C SER A 16 33.31 12.02 10.46
N CYS A 17 32.29 11.19 10.60
CA CYS A 17 31.66 10.44 9.52
C CYS A 17 30.60 11.33 8.87
N LEU A 18 30.67 11.40 7.53
CA LEU A 18 29.60 11.65 6.55
C LEU A 18 28.77 12.95 6.66
N ALA A 19 28.81 13.71 5.56
CA ALA A 19 27.58 14.03 4.81
C ALA A 19 27.95 14.45 3.37
N LEU A 20 27.76 13.53 2.41
CA LEU A 20 27.61 13.92 1.01
C LEU A 20 26.22 14.55 0.87
N VAL A 21 26.14 15.87 0.83
CA VAL A 21 24.96 16.58 0.31
C VAL A 21 25.08 16.57 -1.21
N ALA A 22 24.37 15.63 -1.82
CA ALA A 22 23.95 15.72 -3.22
C ALA A 22 22.44 15.94 -3.20
N CYS A 23 22.00 17.20 -3.14
CA CYS A 23 20.63 17.56 -3.47
C CYS A 23 20.50 17.52 -4.99
N SER A 24 20.35 16.32 -5.53
CA SER A 24 19.67 16.16 -6.81
C SER A 24 18.19 16.22 -6.47
N ASP A 25 17.54 17.34 -6.82
CA ASP A 25 16.09 17.38 -7.00
C ASP A 25 15.79 16.55 -8.24
N SER A 26 15.87 15.23 -8.05
CA SER A 26 15.20 14.31 -8.93
C SER A 26 13.77 14.29 -8.44
N ASP A 27 12.89 14.96 -9.18
CA ASP A 27 11.50 14.55 -9.32
C ASP A 27 11.50 13.12 -9.89
N GLY A 28 11.98 12.19 -9.05
CA GLY A 28 11.89 10.78 -9.28
C GLY A 28 10.43 10.49 -9.04
N GLY A 29 9.68 10.36 -10.14
CA GLY A 29 8.33 9.83 -10.13
C GLY A 29 8.32 8.63 -9.19
N SER A 30 7.78 8.85 -8.00
CA SER A 30 7.69 7.79 -7.03
C SER A 30 6.70 6.82 -7.64
N SER A 31 7.20 5.66 -8.07
CA SER A 31 6.44 4.45 -8.35
C SER A 31 5.71 3.95 -7.09
N GLY A 32 5.00 4.84 -6.40
CA GLY A 32 4.12 4.54 -5.30
C GLY A 32 2.86 3.95 -5.89
N SER A 33 2.47 2.78 -5.40
CA SER A 33 1.22 2.14 -5.80
C SER A 33 0.06 3.12 -5.68
N GLN A 34 -0.80 3.16 -6.70
CA GLN A 34 -2.04 3.93 -6.66
C GLN A 34 -2.86 3.43 -5.47
N ARG A 35 -3.41 4.32 -4.65
CA ARG A 35 -4.23 3.92 -3.50
C ARG A 35 -5.71 4.11 -3.78
N ILE A 36 -6.50 3.09 -3.49
CA ILE A 36 -7.97 3.15 -3.49
C ILE A 36 -8.45 2.87 -2.07
N ASN A 37 -9.25 3.76 -1.51
CA ASN A 37 -9.86 3.56 -0.20
C ASN A 37 -11.26 2.95 -0.39
N VAL A 38 -11.54 1.88 0.33
CA VAL A 38 -12.83 1.18 0.33
C VAL A 38 -13.36 1.14 1.75
N LYS A 39 -14.65 1.46 1.94
CA LYS A 39 -15.34 1.26 3.20
C LYS A 39 -16.27 0.06 3.10
N LEU A 40 -16.25 -0.78 4.13
CA LEU A 40 -17.27 -1.81 4.32
C LEU A 40 -18.43 -1.20 5.10
N THR A 41 -19.64 -1.33 4.56
CA THR A 41 -20.90 -0.88 5.17
C THR A 41 -21.89 -2.05 5.20
N ALA A 42 -23.03 -1.90 5.88
CA ALA A 42 -24.08 -2.92 5.83
C ALA A 42 -24.68 -3.09 4.42
N ASP A 43 -24.54 -2.08 3.55
CA ASP A 43 -25.03 -2.12 2.19
C ASP A 43 -24.03 -2.78 1.23
N GLY A 44 -22.74 -2.82 1.59
CA GLY A 44 -21.65 -3.40 0.79
C GLY A 44 -20.44 -2.48 0.74
N CYS A 45 -19.74 -2.44 -0.40
CA CYS A 45 -18.55 -1.60 -0.57
C CYS A 45 -18.90 -0.15 -0.92
N GLU A 46 -18.20 0.81 -0.31
CA GLU A 46 -18.24 2.22 -0.71
C GLU A 46 -16.83 2.74 -1.06
N PRO A 47 -16.61 3.29 -2.27
CA PRO A 47 -17.56 3.35 -3.38
C PRO A 47 -17.77 1.98 -4.05
N ALA A 48 -18.94 1.76 -4.64
CA ALA A 48 -19.24 0.54 -5.40
C ALA A 48 -18.66 0.55 -6.83
N SER A 49 -18.29 1.72 -7.35
CA SER A 49 -17.63 1.85 -8.66
C SER A 49 -16.35 2.65 -8.52
N MET A 50 -15.26 2.11 -9.05
CA MET A 50 -13.91 2.64 -8.90
C MET A 50 -13.18 2.68 -10.23
N SER A 51 -12.16 3.53 -10.32
CA SER A 51 -11.27 3.60 -11.48
C SER A 51 -9.81 3.70 -11.06
N ALA A 52 -8.93 3.13 -11.87
CA ALA A 52 -7.48 3.16 -11.69
C ALA A 52 -6.75 3.25 -13.01
N THR A 53 -5.46 3.56 -12.97
CA THR A 53 -4.54 3.29 -14.08
C THR A 53 -3.82 1.96 -13.86
N ALA A 54 -3.47 1.26 -14.94
CA ALA A 54 -2.75 0.01 -14.90
C ALA A 54 -1.43 0.13 -14.13
N GLY A 55 -1.09 -0.93 -13.39
CA GLY A 55 0.07 -0.99 -12.51
C GLY A 55 -0.29 -1.44 -11.10
N ALA A 56 0.58 -1.09 -10.14
CA ALA A 56 0.39 -1.44 -8.74
C ALA A 56 -0.70 -0.58 -8.10
N ILE A 57 -1.75 -1.23 -7.58
CA ILE A 57 -2.90 -0.61 -6.91
C ILE A 57 -3.03 -1.21 -5.51
N THR A 58 -2.92 -0.39 -4.48
CA THR A 58 -3.16 -0.75 -3.08
C THR A 58 -4.59 -0.38 -2.68
N PHE A 59 -5.36 -1.38 -2.27
CA PHE A 59 -6.68 -1.20 -1.68
C PHE A 59 -6.52 -1.05 -0.17
N VAL A 60 -7.05 0.02 0.39
CA VAL A 60 -7.11 0.27 1.84
C VAL A 60 -8.56 0.15 2.26
N VAL A 61 -8.87 -0.95 2.94
CA VAL A 61 -10.23 -1.37 3.26
C VAL A 61 -10.47 -1.10 4.73
N THR A 62 -11.47 -0.28 5.04
CA THR A 62 -11.84 0.07 6.42
C THR A 62 -13.25 -0.43 6.69
N ASN A 63 -13.46 -1.17 7.76
CA ASN A 63 -14.82 -1.46 8.20
C ASN A 63 -15.39 -0.24 8.95
N ALA A 64 -16.52 0.29 8.46
CA ALA A 64 -17.13 1.51 8.94
C ALA A 64 -18.41 1.26 9.76
N GLY A 65 -18.40 0.30 10.70
CA GLY A 65 -19.52 0.07 11.61
C GLY A 65 -20.40 -1.15 11.29
N THR A 66 -19.95 -2.09 10.45
CA THR A 66 -20.78 -3.23 10.04
C THR A 66 -20.26 -4.57 10.56
N ALA A 67 -21.17 -5.43 11.00
CA ALA A 67 -20.88 -6.83 11.33
C ALA A 67 -21.23 -7.80 10.20
N SER A 68 -21.94 -7.33 9.16
CA SER A 68 -22.46 -8.20 8.09
C SER A 68 -21.55 -8.29 6.87
N VAL A 69 -20.67 -7.31 6.68
CA VAL A 69 -19.73 -7.24 5.56
C VAL A 69 -18.34 -7.06 6.16
N THR A 70 -17.50 -8.07 6.05
CA THR A 70 -16.18 -8.11 6.69
C THR A 70 -15.05 -8.35 5.69
N GLU A 71 -15.35 -8.23 4.41
CA GLU A 71 -14.45 -8.61 3.33
C GLU A 71 -14.60 -7.69 2.12
N PHE A 72 -13.49 -7.51 1.40
CA PHE A 72 -13.45 -6.90 0.08
C PHE A 72 -12.55 -7.72 -0.84
N GLU A 73 -13.08 -8.09 -1.99
CA GLU A 73 -12.42 -8.90 -3.01
C GLU A 73 -12.33 -8.13 -4.34
N VAL A 74 -11.27 -8.37 -5.10
CA VAL A 74 -11.14 -8.00 -6.51
C VAL A 74 -11.09 -9.26 -7.35
N LEU A 75 -11.96 -9.37 -8.35
CA LEU A 75 -12.15 -10.55 -9.18
C LEU A 75 -11.92 -10.26 -10.66
N TRP A 76 -11.49 -11.28 -11.39
CA TRP A 76 -11.48 -11.32 -12.85
C TRP A 76 -12.14 -12.60 -13.36
N VAL A 77 -13.23 -12.44 -14.12
CA VAL A 77 -13.99 -13.56 -14.70
C VAL A 77 -14.36 -14.59 -13.62
N GLY A 78 -14.83 -14.10 -12.47
CA GLY A 78 -15.26 -14.91 -11.33
C GLY A 78 -14.14 -15.52 -10.48
N ASN A 79 -12.87 -15.26 -10.78
CA ASN A 79 -11.74 -15.69 -9.95
C ASN A 79 -11.27 -14.55 -9.07
N ILE A 80 -11.08 -14.81 -7.78
CA ILE A 80 -10.50 -13.83 -6.84
C ILE A 80 -9.03 -13.65 -7.17
N LEU A 81 -8.63 -12.40 -7.39
CA LEU A 81 -7.25 -11.99 -7.62
C LEU A 81 -6.56 -11.55 -6.32
N GLY A 82 -7.32 -10.97 -5.40
CA GLY A 82 -6.85 -10.58 -4.08
C GLY A 82 -7.99 -10.03 -3.23
N GLU A 83 -7.81 -10.16 -1.92
CA GLU A 83 -8.83 -9.84 -0.94
C GLU A 83 -8.21 -9.41 0.40
N VAL A 84 -9.06 -8.86 1.25
CA VAL A 84 -8.87 -8.86 2.71
C VAL A 84 -10.15 -9.37 3.34
N GLU A 85 -10.02 -10.35 4.22
CA GLU A 85 -11.12 -10.97 4.95
C GLU A 85 -11.07 -10.64 6.46
N ASN A 86 -12.16 -10.94 7.17
CA ASN A 86 -12.27 -10.77 8.63
C ASN A 86 -11.92 -9.36 9.12
N VAL A 87 -12.22 -8.34 8.30
CA VAL A 87 -12.07 -6.93 8.67
C VAL A 87 -13.21 -6.57 9.62
N ILE A 88 -12.99 -6.80 10.91
CA ILE A 88 -13.96 -6.48 11.97
C ILE A 88 -14.19 -4.97 12.07
N ASP A 89 -15.26 -4.58 12.75
CA ASP A 89 -15.61 -3.18 12.96
C ASP A 89 -14.44 -2.35 13.51
N GLY A 90 -14.21 -1.18 12.91
CA GLY A 90 -13.11 -0.26 13.23
C GLY A 90 -11.73 -0.68 12.71
N LEU A 91 -11.58 -1.87 12.12
CA LEU A 91 -10.31 -2.31 11.56
C LEU A 91 -10.07 -1.74 10.16
N THR A 92 -8.80 -1.47 9.86
CA THR A 92 -8.32 -1.18 8.52
C THR A 92 -7.30 -2.22 8.07
N SER A 93 -7.57 -2.84 6.94
CA SER A 93 -6.68 -3.80 6.28
C SER A 93 -6.28 -3.27 4.90
N ARG A 94 -5.23 -3.84 4.30
CA ARG A 94 -4.81 -3.47 2.95
C ARG A 94 -4.15 -4.63 2.22
N PHE A 95 -4.26 -4.60 0.90
CA PHE A 95 -3.51 -5.46 0.00
C PHE A 95 -3.20 -4.70 -1.29
N THR A 96 -2.28 -5.23 -2.09
CA THR A 96 -1.84 -4.62 -3.35
C THR A 96 -1.94 -5.64 -4.47
N LEU A 97 -2.51 -5.23 -5.59
CA LEU A 97 -2.50 -5.99 -6.84
C LEU A 97 -1.76 -5.22 -7.93
N ASN A 98 -1.15 -5.94 -8.87
CA ASN A 98 -0.66 -5.34 -10.11
C ASN A 98 -1.64 -5.69 -11.22
N LEU A 99 -2.43 -4.71 -11.68
CA LEU A 99 -3.53 -4.92 -12.62
C LEU A 99 -3.21 -4.30 -13.98
N GLY A 100 -3.61 -4.97 -15.05
CA GLY A 100 -3.58 -4.42 -16.40
C GLY A 100 -4.87 -3.65 -16.72
N PRO A 101 -4.96 -2.98 -17.88
CA PRO A 101 -6.21 -2.36 -18.31
C PRO A 101 -7.33 -3.40 -18.45
N GLY A 102 -8.54 -3.06 -18.00
CA GLY A 102 -9.69 -3.96 -18.08
C GLY A 102 -10.79 -3.63 -17.08
N GLU A 103 -11.86 -4.42 -17.14
CA GLU A 103 -12.98 -4.36 -16.20
C GLU A 103 -12.86 -5.51 -15.19
N TYR A 104 -12.80 -5.14 -13.92
CA TYR A 104 -12.74 -6.05 -12.79
C TYR A 104 -14.04 -5.94 -12.00
N THR A 105 -14.43 -7.05 -11.37
CA THR A 105 -15.53 -7.05 -10.42
C THR A 105 -14.96 -6.86 -9.02
N THR A 106 -15.64 -6.08 -8.19
CA THR A 106 -15.36 -6.05 -6.76
C THR A 106 -16.51 -6.65 -5.99
N LEU A 107 -16.22 -7.33 -4.89
CA LEU A 107 -17.25 -8.00 -4.10
C LEU A 107 -17.07 -7.67 -2.61
N CYS A 108 -18.19 -7.35 -1.96
CA CYS A 108 -18.34 -7.25 -0.51
C CYS A 108 -19.44 -8.23 -0.09
N PRO A 109 -19.09 -9.51 0.14
CA PRO A 109 -20.06 -10.56 0.46
C PRO A 109 -20.99 -10.16 1.60
N GLY A 110 -22.30 -10.39 1.41
CA GLY A 110 -23.32 -10.08 2.41
C GLY A 110 -23.83 -8.62 2.39
N GLY A 111 -23.36 -7.80 1.45
CA GLY A 111 -23.90 -6.46 1.21
C GLY A 111 -25.38 -6.51 0.76
N LYS A 112 -26.20 -5.58 1.25
CA LYS A 112 -27.65 -5.56 0.91
C LYS A 112 -27.96 -5.02 -0.48
N THR A 113 -27.23 -4.00 -0.92
CA THR A 113 -27.52 -3.27 -2.17
C THR A 113 -26.30 -3.06 -3.06
N SER A 114 -25.12 -3.13 -2.47
CA SER A 114 -23.82 -2.88 -3.11
C SER A 114 -22.84 -4.02 -2.79
N GLU A 115 -23.35 -5.25 -2.77
CA GLU A 115 -22.54 -6.46 -2.65
C GLU A 115 -21.54 -6.56 -3.80
N GLN A 116 -22.00 -6.35 -5.04
CA GLN A 116 -21.14 -6.33 -6.22
C GLN A 116 -20.91 -4.90 -6.71
N GLY A 117 -19.66 -4.62 -7.06
CA GLY A 117 -19.20 -3.36 -7.63
C GLY A 117 -18.28 -3.56 -8.84
N SER A 118 -17.73 -2.46 -9.34
CA SER A 118 -16.85 -2.44 -10.51
C SER A 118 -15.55 -1.69 -10.25
N LEU A 119 -14.48 -2.18 -10.85
CA LEU A 119 -13.21 -1.48 -10.96
C LEU A 119 -12.77 -1.45 -12.42
N THR A 120 -12.75 -0.25 -12.99
CA THR A 120 -12.22 -0.02 -14.34
C THR A 120 -10.75 0.38 -14.25
N VAL A 121 -9.87 -0.39 -14.87
CA VAL A 121 -8.44 -0.06 -14.97
C VAL A 121 -8.14 0.43 -16.38
N THR A 122 -7.62 1.65 -16.50
CA THR A 122 -7.25 2.27 -17.77
C THR A 122 -5.78 2.04 -18.12
N GLY A 123 -5.45 2.10 -19.40
CA GLY A 123 -4.06 2.08 -19.89
C GLY A 123 -3.42 3.46 -19.90
#